data_AF-A0A9D8N532-F1
#
_entry.id   AF-A0A9D8N532-F1
#
_cell.length_a   1.000
_cell.length_b   1.000
_cell.length_c   1.000
_cell.angle_alpha   90.00
_cell.angle_beta   90.00
_cell.angle_gamma   90.00
#
_symmetry.space_group_name_H-M   'P 1'
#
loop_
_entity.id
_entity.type
_entity.pdbx_description
1 polymer ?
#
loop_
_entity_poly.entity_id
_entity_poly.type
_entity_poly.pdbx_seq_one_letter_code
_entity_poly.pdbx_strand_id
1 'polypeptide(L)'
;MKVKTTAKKSFMLLLALAMLVSLAGFTALNVNKAHAMVPHEHEYTEFVEFNWSIDGTTAKAVYQCDYCGDVTEYDAEMSSVYTPATCTEAGYTTYTATYGEYSDTNDVEDEEVPDGHAYEFVGFNWSIDGTTAKALYRCADCLDEVEYDATMTAAPTTATCYEDGVITYTATYEDQEETNDVVDPAHHDYVFVDVTWPPDNKPNALLQCSHKDEYEHDNDVQGQEWLKSIVLPIAETNVVVPATCTEGGKSEYVAIYGGNRYSKVFDTPALDHDYQYAGFEWADDNL
;
A
#
# COMPACT_ATOMS: atom_id res chain seq x y z
N MET A 1 25.54 -17.17 -6.43
CA MET A 1 25.50 -17.61 -7.84
C MET A 1 26.10 -16.47 -8.67
N LYS A 2 27.34 -16.59 -9.17
CA LYS A 2 27.99 -15.53 -9.97
C LYS A 2 27.95 -15.95 -11.44
N VAL A 3 27.07 -15.34 -12.22
CA VAL A 3 27.08 -15.47 -13.68
C VAL A 3 28.04 -14.42 -14.21
N LYS A 4 29.14 -14.89 -14.81
CA LYS A 4 30.06 -14.07 -15.60
C LYS A 4 29.43 -13.91 -16.98
N THR A 5 29.03 -12.70 -17.35
CA THR A 5 28.69 -12.34 -18.73
C THR A 5 29.91 -11.70 -19.39
N THR A 6 30.29 -12.29 -20.52
CA THR A 6 31.47 -11.99 -21.32
C THR A 6 31.14 -10.83 -22.26
N ALA A 7 31.66 -9.63 -21.99
CA ALA A 7 31.58 -8.51 -22.91
C ALA A 7 32.67 -8.63 -23.99
N LYS A 8 32.25 -8.77 -25.26
CA LYS A 8 33.12 -8.62 -26.43
C LYS A 8 33.51 -7.15 -26.56
N LYS A 9 34.68 -6.78 -26.05
CA LYS A 9 35.35 -5.52 -26.39
C LYS A 9 36.06 -5.69 -27.74
N SER A 10 35.52 -5.12 -28.80
CA SER A 10 36.26 -4.95 -30.05
C SER A 10 37.33 -3.87 -29.85
N PHE A 11 38.57 -4.31 -30.00
CA PHE A 11 39.80 -3.59 -29.71
C PHE A 11 40.18 -2.77 -30.95
N MET A 12 39.94 -1.45 -30.91
CA MET A 12 40.38 -0.55 -31.98
C MET A 12 41.88 -0.27 -31.81
N LEU A 13 42.63 -0.71 -32.82
CA LEU A 13 44.09 -0.76 -32.89
C LEU A 13 44.68 0.65 -33.04
N LEU A 14 45.47 1.08 -32.06
CA LEU A 14 46.29 2.31 -32.12
C LEU A 14 47.76 1.87 -32.13
N LEU A 15 48.43 1.95 -33.28
CA LEU A 15 49.89 1.86 -33.31
C LEU A 15 50.49 2.66 -34.47
N ALA A 16 51.01 3.84 -34.13
CA ALA A 16 52.00 4.55 -34.92
C ALA A 16 53.22 4.78 -34.02
N LEU A 17 54.38 4.14 -34.32
CA LEU A 17 55.69 4.81 -34.36
C LEU A 17 56.85 3.90 -34.81
N ALA A 18 57.67 4.49 -35.68
CA ALA A 18 59.12 4.36 -35.82
C ALA A 18 59.76 3.00 -36.19
N MET A 19 60.25 2.92 -37.45
CA MET A 19 61.53 2.27 -37.71
C MET A 19 62.47 3.19 -38.50
N LEU A 20 63.62 3.41 -37.88
CA LEU A 20 64.78 4.12 -38.37
C LEU A 20 65.40 3.43 -39.60
N VAL A 21 65.89 4.29 -40.48
CA VAL A 21 66.75 4.02 -41.63
C VAL A 21 67.91 3.08 -41.27
N SER A 22 68.07 1.99 -42.04
CA SER A 22 69.39 1.44 -42.32
C SER A 22 69.50 1.11 -43.81
N LEU A 23 70.51 1.73 -44.41
CA LEU A 23 70.82 1.76 -45.83
C LEU A 23 71.67 0.53 -46.17
N ALA A 24 71.16 -0.41 -46.96
CA ALA A 24 72.00 -1.37 -47.67
C ALA A 24 71.30 -1.79 -48.97
N GLY A 25 71.99 -1.53 -50.08
CA GLY A 25 71.44 -1.57 -51.42
C GLY A 25 70.93 -2.94 -51.86
N PHE A 26 69.78 -2.90 -52.53
CA PHE A 26 69.42 -3.88 -53.54
C PHE A 26 69.20 -3.13 -54.85
N THR A 27 69.97 -3.55 -55.85
CA THR A 27 69.88 -3.11 -57.24
C THR A 27 68.47 -3.29 -57.77
N ALA A 28 67.86 -2.20 -58.25
CA ALA A 28 66.58 -2.22 -58.93
C ALA A 28 66.67 -3.05 -60.23
N LEU A 29 65.97 -4.19 -60.29
CA LEU A 29 65.51 -4.75 -61.56
C LEU A 29 64.14 -4.11 -61.85
N ASN A 30 64.15 -3.16 -62.79
CA ASN A 30 62.93 -2.62 -63.36
C ASN A 30 62.30 -3.68 -64.27
N VAL A 31 61.21 -4.31 -63.81
CA VAL A 31 60.31 -5.09 -64.66
C VAL A 31 58.99 -4.36 -64.72
N ASN A 32 58.91 -3.33 -65.58
CA ASN A 32 57.64 -2.80 -66.06
C ASN A 32 56.96 -3.86 -66.93
N LYS A 33 56.33 -4.86 -66.31
CA LYS A 33 55.31 -5.67 -66.97
C LYS A 33 53.97 -5.04 -66.60
N ALA A 34 53.57 -4.04 -67.40
CA ALA A 34 52.17 -3.65 -67.46
C ALA A 34 51.40 -4.89 -67.93
N HIS A 35 50.77 -5.61 -67.00
CA HIS A 35 49.70 -6.53 -67.37
C HIS A 35 48.62 -5.66 -67.99
N ALA A 36 48.33 -5.89 -69.27
CA ALA A 36 47.12 -5.37 -69.87
C ALA A 36 45.94 -5.90 -69.05
N MET A 37 45.24 -4.99 -68.36
CA MET A 37 43.98 -5.27 -67.67
C MET A 37 43.01 -5.75 -68.76
N VAL A 38 42.65 -7.03 -68.73
CA VAL A 38 41.67 -7.59 -69.66
C VAL A 38 40.34 -6.89 -69.35
N PRO A 39 39.72 -6.18 -70.30
CA PRO A 39 38.37 -5.65 -70.08
C PRO A 39 37.45 -6.85 -69.86
N HIS A 40 36.91 -6.93 -68.64
CA HIS A 40 35.89 -7.90 -68.26
C HIS A 40 34.67 -7.10 -67.82
N GLU A 41 33.49 -7.67 -68.01
CA GLU A 41 32.24 -7.07 -67.56
C GLU A 41 32.18 -7.22 -66.02
N HIS A 42 31.86 -6.12 -65.33
CA HIS A 42 31.77 -6.14 -63.87
C HIS A 42 30.43 -6.77 -63.46
N GLU A 43 30.46 -8.03 -63.03
CA GLU A 43 29.42 -8.59 -62.16
C GLU A 43 29.77 -8.21 -60.73
N TYR A 44 28.86 -7.48 -60.07
CA TYR A 44 29.00 -7.06 -58.68
C TYR A 44 28.27 -8.04 -57.75
N THR A 45 28.79 -8.19 -56.54
CA THR A 45 28.28 -9.11 -55.51
C THR A 45 26.80 -8.84 -55.16
N GLU A 46 26.06 -9.90 -54.83
CA GLU A 46 24.68 -9.82 -54.29
C GLU A 46 24.60 -9.19 -52.89
N PHE A 47 25.73 -8.95 -52.24
CA PHE A 47 25.81 -8.32 -50.93
C PHE A 47 26.46 -6.94 -51.05
N VAL A 48 25.79 -5.94 -50.47
CA VAL A 48 26.27 -4.56 -50.38
C VAL A 48 26.82 -4.34 -48.98
N GLU A 49 28.10 -3.98 -48.89
CA GLU A 49 28.69 -3.51 -47.63
C GLU A 49 28.42 -2.01 -47.48
N PHE A 50 28.17 -1.54 -46.26
CA PHE A 50 28.04 -0.12 -45.97
C PHE A 50 29.30 0.39 -45.27
N ASN A 51 29.99 1.34 -45.90
CA ASN A 51 31.15 2.00 -45.31
C ASN A 51 30.69 3.27 -44.60
N TRP A 52 30.61 3.18 -43.28
CA TRP A 52 30.17 4.27 -42.40
C TRP A 52 31.27 5.31 -42.19
N SER A 53 30.88 6.58 -42.07
CA SER A 53 31.78 7.66 -41.67
C SER A 53 32.30 7.44 -40.25
N ILE A 54 33.43 8.09 -39.91
CA ILE A 54 34.04 7.98 -38.58
C ILE A 54 33.07 8.42 -37.47
N ASP A 55 32.21 9.39 -37.76
CA ASP A 55 31.16 9.85 -36.84
C ASP A 55 29.90 8.96 -36.85
N GLY A 56 29.84 7.94 -37.72
CA GLY A 56 28.75 6.98 -37.80
C GLY A 56 27.43 7.53 -38.34
N THR A 57 27.42 8.77 -38.88
CA THR A 57 26.17 9.46 -39.28
C THR A 57 25.84 9.36 -40.77
N THR A 58 26.81 8.97 -41.59
CA THR A 58 26.65 8.80 -43.05
C THR A 58 27.29 7.49 -43.50
N ALA A 59 26.78 6.91 -44.59
CA ALA A 59 27.35 5.69 -45.16
C ALA A 59 27.37 5.73 -46.69
N LYS A 60 28.30 4.98 -47.28
CA LYS A 60 28.32 4.68 -48.71
C LYS A 60 28.12 3.19 -48.93
N ALA A 61 27.28 2.84 -49.90
CA ALA A 61 27.10 1.48 -50.38
C ALA A 61 28.32 1.09 -51.23
N VAL A 62 29.02 0.03 -50.84
CA VAL A 62 30.25 -0.45 -51.46
C VAL A 62 29.97 -1.74 -52.21
N TYR A 63 30.30 -1.74 -53.49
CA TYR A 63 30.29 -2.92 -54.34
C TYR A 63 31.72 -3.28 -54.72
N GLN A 64 32.10 -4.52 -54.43
CA GLN A 64 33.39 -5.06 -54.84
C GLN A 64 33.16 -6.09 -55.95
N CYS A 65 33.96 -6.02 -57.02
CA CYS A 65 33.95 -7.05 -58.05
C CYS A 65 34.78 -8.25 -57.59
N ASP A 66 34.18 -9.43 -57.56
CA ASP A 66 34.84 -10.67 -57.10
C ASP A 66 36.02 -11.09 -57.98
N TYR A 67 36.03 -10.67 -59.25
CA TYR A 67 37.02 -11.11 -60.23
C TYR A 67 38.29 -10.26 -60.25
N CYS A 68 38.18 -8.94 -60.10
CA CYS A 68 39.32 -8.01 -60.16
C CYS A 68 39.59 -7.26 -58.86
N GLY A 69 38.65 -7.31 -57.90
CA GLY A 69 38.73 -6.55 -56.66
C GLY A 69 38.46 -5.06 -56.82
N ASP A 70 38.01 -4.59 -58.00
CA ASP A 70 37.62 -3.19 -58.19
C ASP A 70 36.45 -2.84 -57.28
N VAL A 71 36.54 -1.65 -56.68
CA VAL A 71 35.58 -1.14 -55.71
C VAL A 71 34.87 0.07 -56.30
N THR A 72 33.54 0.09 -56.15
CA THR A 72 32.69 1.23 -56.48
C THR A 72 31.83 1.60 -55.29
N GLU A 73 31.66 2.90 -55.07
CA GLU A 73 30.92 3.45 -53.94
C GLU A 73 29.76 4.32 -54.44
N TYR A 74 28.60 4.19 -53.79
CA TYR A 74 27.41 5.00 -54.04
C TYR A 74 26.92 5.63 -52.74
N ASP A 75 26.32 6.81 -52.83
CA ASP A 75 25.71 7.46 -51.67
C ASP A 75 24.46 6.67 -51.24
N ALA A 76 24.40 6.32 -49.95
CA ALA A 76 23.22 5.70 -49.35
C ALA A 76 22.19 6.78 -48.96
N GLU A 77 20.91 6.42 -49.03
CA GLU A 77 19.83 7.20 -48.42
C GLU A 77 19.83 6.97 -46.90
N MET A 78 19.83 8.06 -46.14
CA MET A 78 19.97 8.04 -44.69
C MET A 78 18.68 8.42 -43.99
N SER A 79 18.36 7.69 -42.92
CA SER A 79 17.31 8.05 -41.95
C SER A 79 17.83 7.84 -40.52
N SER A 80 17.18 8.46 -39.53
CA SER A 80 17.57 8.29 -38.13
C SER A 80 16.39 8.26 -37.17
N VAL A 81 16.57 7.56 -36.05
CA VAL A 81 15.63 7.50 -34.93
C VAL A 81 16.40 7.76 -33.64
N TYR A 82 15.93 8.73 -32.86
CA TYR A 82 16.50 9.05 -31.56
C TYR A 82 15.78 8.27 -30.45
N THR A 83 16.57 7.68 -29.55
CA THR A 83 16.15 7.01 -28.33
C THR A 83 16.76 7.75 -27.15
N PRO A 84 15.95 8.40 -26.28
CA PRO A 84 16.48 9.13 -25.13
C PRO A 84 17.11 8.16 -24.11
N ALA A 85 18.04 8.68 -23.31
CA ALA A 85 18.60 7.93 -22.19
C ALA A 85 17.54 7.57 -21.13
N THR A 86 17.79 6.50 -20.40
CA THR A 86 17.04 6.08 -19.21
C THR A 86 18.00 5.97 -18.02
N CYS A 87 17.50 5.76 -16.81
CA CYS A 87 18.35 5.57 -15.62
C CYS A 87 19.29 4.35 -15.70
N THR A 88 19.11 3.45 -16.67
CA THR A 88 19.91 2.23 -16.83
C THR A 88 20.57 2.06 -18.20
N GLU A 89 20.09 2.78 -19.22
CA GLU A 89 20.56 2.67 -20.60
C GLU A 89 20.86 4.05 -21.19
N ALA A 90 21.95 4.15 -21.95
CA ALA A 90 22.38 5.39 -22.60
C ALA A 90 21.40 5.79 -23.71
N GLY A 91 21.37 7.08 -24.03
CA GLY A 91 20.63 7.61 -25.18
C GLY A 91 21.43 7.44 -26.46
N TYR A 92 20.78 7.05 -27.54
CA TYR A 92 21.42 6.83 -28.84
C TYR A 92 20.55 7.27 -30.00
N THR A 93 21.19 7.65 -31.10
CA THR A 93 20.55 7.80 -32.40
C THR A 93 20.94 6.62 -33.29
N THR A 94 19.95 5.86 -33.71
CA THR A 94 20.12 4.80 -34.70
C THR A 94 20.04 5.41 -36.10
N TYR A 95 21.14 5.39 -36.84
CA TYR A 95 21.18 5.76 -38.25
C TYR A 95 20.95 4.52 -39.11
N THR A 96 20.05 4.62 -40.08
CA THR A 96 19.79 3.56 -41.08
C THR A 96 20.23 4.06 -42.45
N ALA A 97 21.16 3.34 -43.07
CA ALA A 97 21.60 3.54 -44.44
C ALA A 97 20.83 2.58 -45.36
N THR A 98 20.37 3.08 -46.49
CA THR A 98 19.62 2.28 -47.48
C THR A 98 20.13 2.53 -48.89
N TYR A 99 20.23 1.48 -49.68
CA TYR A 99 20.57 1.57 -51.09
C TYR A 99 19.89 0.42 -51.86
N GLY A 100 18.88 0.74 -52.65
CA GLY A 100 18.04 -0.27 -53.31
C GLY A 100 17.22 -1.05 -52.27
N GLU A 101 17.38 -2.38 -52.25
CA GLU A 101 16.71 -3.28 -51.29
C GLU A 101 17.56 -3.57 -50.04
N TYR A 102 18.80 -3.05 -49.99
CA TYR A 102 19.74 -3.29 -48.90
C TYR A 102 19.68 -2.18 -47.85
N SER A 103 19.83 -2.57 -46.59
CA SER A 103 19.89 -1.66 -45.46
C SER A 103 20.90 -2.11 -44.42
N ASP A 104 21.54 -1.16 -43.75
CA ASP A 104 22.37 -1.38 -42.58
C ASP A 104 22.12 -0.30 -41.53
N THR A 105 22.45 -0.58 -40.26
CA THR A 105 22.19 0.32 -39.15
C THR A 105 23.43 0.52 -38.29
N ASN A 106 23.62 1.75 -37.82
CA ASN A 106 24.68 2.11 -36.88
C ASN A 106 24.11 2.97 -35.75
N ASP A 107 24.39 2.58 -34.51
CA ASP A 107 24.01 3.35 -33.32
C ASP A 107 25.15 4.29 -32.92
N VAL A 108 24.82 5.56 -32.71
CA VAL A 108 25.73 6.56 -32.16
C VAL A 108 25.19 6.98 -30.79
N GLU A 109 26.02 6.83 -29.76
CA GLU A 109 25.69 7.25 -28.40
C GLU A 109 25.67 8.78 -28.31
N ASP A 110 24.54 9.34 -27.88
CA ASP A 110 24.33 10.79 -27.75
C ASP A 110 24.43 11.25 -26.30
N GLU A 111 23.99 10.40 -25.36
CA GLU A 111 23.86 10.72 -23.94
C GLU A 111 24.33 9.52 -23.10
N GLU A 112 25.21 9.76 -22.14
CA GLU A 112 25.61 8.72 -21.18
C GLU A 112 24.42 8.33 -20.28
N VAL A 113 24.48 7.13 -19.70
CA VAL A 113 23.55 6.74 -18.62
C VAL A 113 23.67 7.79 -17.50
N PRO A 114 22.58 8.42 -17.05
CA PRO A 114 22.60 9.29 -15.87
C PRO A 114 23.24 8.58 -14.67
N ASP A 115 23.86 9.32 -13.76
CA ASP A 115 24.53 8.79 -12.57
C ASP A 115 23.54 8.07 -11.62
N GLY A 116 23.22 6.82 -11.93
CA GLY A 116 22.34 5.95 -11.17
C GLY A 116 20.92 6.49 -10.95
N HIS A 117 20.19 5.82 -10.05
CA HIS A 117 18.88 6.27 -9.62
C HIS A 117 19.00 7.25 -8.45
N ALA A 118 18.49 8.47 -8.62
CA ALA A 118 18.28 9.41 -7.53
C ALA A 118 16.97 9.05 -6.79
N TYR A 119 17.10 8.22 -5.75
CA TYR A 119 15.97 7.76 -4.94
C TYR A 119 15.60 8.77 -3.85
N GLU A 120 14.33 9.17 -3.82
CA GLU A 120 13.77 10.05 -2.79
C GLU A 120 12.73 9.32 -1.94
N PHE A 121 12.68 9.63 -0.64
CA PHE A 121 11.70 9.04 0.27
C PHE A 121 10.28 9.51 -0.07
N VAL A 122 9.35 8.57 -0.17
CA VAL A 122 7.95 8.87 -0.53
C VAL A 122 6.94 8.51 0.57
N GLY A 123 7.35 7.74 1.58
CA GLY A 123 6.50 7.35 2.71
C GLY A 123 6.78 5.93 3.21
N PHE A 124 5.99 5.48 4.18
CA PHE A 124 6.03 4.09 4.65
C PHE A 124 4.89 3.25 4.05
N ASN A 125 5.23 2.07 3.54
CA ASN A 125 4.28 1.05 3.13
C ASN A 125 3.95 0.15 4.34
N TRP A 126 2.81 0.38 4.96
CA TRP A 126 2.35 -0.35 6.15
C TRP A 126 1.70 -1.69 5.79
N SER A 127 1.92 -2.70 6.63
CA SER A 127 1.17 -3.95 6.55
C SER A 127 -0.31 -3.74 6.85
N ILE A 128 -1.16 -4.65 6.37
CA ILE A 128 -2.62 -4.56 6.54
C ILE A 128 -3.05 -4.50 8.01
N ASP A 129 -2.32 -5.19 8.89
CA ASP A 129 -2.53 -5.18 10.33
C ASP A 129 -1.92 -3.95 11.03
N GLY A 130 -1.20 -3.10 10.29
CA GLY A 130 -0.64 -1.86 10.80
C GLY A 130 0.56 -2.03 11.75
N THR A 131 1.12 -3.23 11.86
CA THR A 131 2.16 -3.55 12.86
C THR A 131 3.59 -3.50 12.33
N THR A 132 3.75 -3.53 11.00
CA THR A 132 5.06 -3.47 10.32
C THR A 132 5.01 -2.49 9.15
N ALA A 133 6.16 -1.93 8.79
CA ALA A 133 6.26 -1.01 7.67
C ALA A 133 7.59 -1.17 6.93
N LYS A 134 7.59 -0.77 5.65
CA LYS A 134 8.80 -0.61 4.84
C LYS A 134 8.91 0.84 4.37
N ALA A 135 10.10 1.42 4.45
CA ALA A 135 10.36 2.74 3.87
C ALA A 135 10.42 2.61 2.35
N LEU A 136 9.59 3.38 1.65
CA LEU A 136 9.50 3.40 0.20
C LEU A 136 10.30 4.58 -0.34
N TYR A 137 11.20 4.30 -1.27
CA TYR A 137 11.93 5.31 -2.02
C TYR A 137 11.66 5.15 -3.51
N ARG A 138 11.54 6.28 -4.22
CA ARG A 138 11.24 6.30 -5.65
C ARG A 138 12.22 7.18 -6.41
N CYS A 139 12.65 6.70 -7.57
CA CYS A 139 13.43 7.50 -8.50
C CYS A 139 12.54 8.55 -9.17
N ALA A 140 12.92 9.83 -9.10
CA ALA A 140 12.13 10.93 -9.66
C ALA A 140 12.01 10.86 -11.20
N ASP A 141 13.02 10.30 -11.88
CA ASP A 141 13.10 10.30 -13.33
C ASP A 141 12.38 9.09 -13.97
N CYS A 142 12.61 7.89 -13.46
CA CYS A 142 12.06 6.66 -14.03
C CYS A 142 10.95 6.00 -13.21
N LEU A 143 10.60 6.57 -12.05
CA LEU A 143 9.57 6.05 -11.14
C LEU A 143 9.83 4.63 -10.61
N ASP A 144 11.06 4.13 -10.72
CA ASP A 144 11.45 2.87 -10.09
C ASP A 144 11.35 3.00 -8.57
N GLU A 145 10.90 1.95 -7.90
CA GLU A 145 10.61 1.94 -6.46
C GLU A 145 11.42 0.86 -5.76
N VAL A 146 12.01 1.23 -4.61
CA VAL A 146 12.74 0.32 -3.73
C VAL A 146 12.21 0.43 -2.32
N GLU A 147 12.21 -0.69 -1.60
CA GLU A 147 11.71 -0.78 -0.24
C GLU A 147 12.82 -1.24 0.72
N TYR A 148 12.84 -0.65 1.91
CA TYR A 148 13.74 -1.02 2.99
C TYR A 148 12.95 -1.33 4.26
N ASP A 149 13.41 -2.32 5.04
CA ASP A 149 12.77 -2.65 6.32
C ASP A 149 12.90 -1.47 7.30
N ALA A 150 11.78 -1.00 7.82
CA ALA A 150 11.76 0.01 8.85
C ALA A 150 12.03 -0.61 10.23
N THR A 151 12.67 0.16 11.12
CA THR A 151 12.73 -0.17 12.54
C THR A 151 11.41 0.21 13.20
N MET A 152 10.80 -0.75 13.90
CA MET A 152 9.50 -0.58 14.53
C MET A 152 9.62 -0.42 16.05
N THR A 153 8.89 0.53 16.62
CA THR A 153 8.60 0.61 18.05
C THR A 153 7.09 0.63 18.28
N ALA A 154 6.66 0.23 19.47
CA ALA A 154 5.24 0.20 19.84
C ALA A 154 5.03 0.85 21.21
N ALA A 155 4.03 1.70 21.32
CA ALA A 155 3.60 2.36 22.55
C ALA A 155 2.13 1.99 22.82
N PRO A 156 1.85 0.92 23.58
CA PRO A 156 0.49 0.51 23.88
C PRO A 156 -0.12 1.37 24.98
N THR A 157 -1.41 1.67 24.82
CA THR A 157 -2.31 2.13 25.87
C THR A 157 -3.33 1.02 26.13
N THR A 158 -3.53 0.68 27.40
CA THR A 158 -4.39 -0.43 27.81
C THR A 158 -5.86 -0.05 27.63
N ALA A 159 -6.63 -0.90 26.95
CA ALA A 159 -8.08 -0.75 26.89
C ALA A 159 -8.70 -0.81 28.30
N THR A 160 -9.74 -0.01 28.53
CA THR A 160 -10.47 0.03 29.81
C THR A 160 -11.87 -0.53 29.66
N CYS A 161 -12.69 -0.35 30.72
CA CYS A 161 -14.06 -0.80 30.68
C CYS A 161 -14.97 -0.04 29.69
N TYR A 162 -14.54 1.12 29.25
CA TYR A 162 -15.38 2.06 28.49
C TYR A 162 -14.62 2.75 27.35
N GLU A 163 -13.30 2.61 27.32
CA GLU A 163 -12.42 3.28 26.36
C GLU A 163 -11.53 2.24 25.69
N ASP A 164 -11.45 2.32 24.37
CA ASP A 164 -10.56 1.46 23.58
C ASP A 164 -9.10 1.72 23.97
N GLY A 165 -8.31 0.67 23.94
CA GLY A 165 -6.86 0.77 23.94
C GLY A 165 -6.38 1.15 22.54
N VAL A 166 -5.19 1.71 22.46
CA VAL A 166 -4.53 2.04 21.20
C VAL A 166 -3.08 1.63 21.31
N ILE A 167 -2.59 0.89 20.32
CA ILE A 167 -1.16 0.65 20.15
C ILE A 167 -0.67 1.56 19.03
N THR A 168 0.13 2.56 19.38
CA THR A 168 0.82 3.40 18.39
C THR A 168 2.10 2.71 17.97
N TYR A 169 2.17 2.30 16.71
CA TYR A 169 3.39 1.81 16.08
C TYR A 169 4.13 2.97 15.42
N THR A 170 5.43 3.10 15.65
CA THR A 170 6.28 4.08 14.98
C THR A 170 7.25 3.33 14.07
N ALA A 171 7.20 3.63 12.77
CA ALA A 171 8.16 3.17 11.78
C ALA A 171 9.27 4.21 11.63
N THR A 172 10.52 3.76 11.59
CA THR A 172 11.70 4.62 11.45
C THR A 172 12.68 4.04 10.44
N TYR A 173 13.20 4.90 9.57
CA TYR A 173 14.26 4.55 8.63
C TYR A 173 15.10 5.79 8.35
N GLU A 174 16.39 5.73 8.64
CA GLU A 174 17.28 6.90 8.64
C GLU A 174 16.70 8.06 9.47
N ASP A 175 16.45 9.22 8.87
CA ASP A 175 15.89 10.41 9.51
C ASP A 175 14.37 10.55 9.31
N GLN A 176 13.70 9.53 8.75
CA GLN A 176 12.27 9.52 8.50
C GLN A 176 11.51 8.75 9.59
N GLU A 177 10.35 9.26 9.99
CA GLU A 177 9.43 8.57 10.89
C GLU A 177 7.98 8.74 10.45
N GLU A 178 7.15 7.73 10.73
CA GLU A 178 5.71 7.78 10.58
C GLU A 178 5.05 6.89 11.65
N THR A 179 3.84 7.25 12.07
CA THR A 179 3.09 6.50 13.10
C THR A 179 1.79 5.93 12.56
N ASN A 180 1.43 4.74 13.02
CA ASN A 180 0.14 4.12 12.75
C ASN A 180 -0.49 3.59 14.04
N ASP A 181 -1.76 3.92 14.27
CA ASP A 181 -2.51 3.51 15.45
C ASP A 181 -3.36 2.28 15.13
N VAL A 182 -3.20 1.22 15.93
CA VAL A 182 -4.05 0.04 15.92
C VAL A 182 -4.93 0.07 17.15
N VAL A 183 -6.24 0.15 16.95
CA VAL A 183 -7.23 0.17 18.03
C VAL A 183 -7.39 -1.24 18.60
N ASP A 184 -7.26 -1.35 19.91
CA ASP A 184 -7.61 -2.51 20.72
C ASP A 184 -8.97 -2.26 21.39
N PRO A 185 -10.08 -2.78 20.84
CA PRO A 185 -11.42 -2.40 21.29
C PRO A 185 -11.70 -2.79 22.75
N ALA A 186 -12.42 -1.91 23.46
CA ALA A 186 -12.90 -2.18 24.81
C ALA A 186 -13.78 -3.44 24.82
N HIS A 187 -13.33 -4.48 25.52
CA HIS A 187 -14.04 -5.77 25.59
C HIS A 187 -15.08 -5.79 26.73
N HIS A 188 -16.34 -5.48 26.42
CA HIS A 188 -17.43 -5.57 27.40
C HIS A 188 -18.61 -6.37 26.91
N ASP A 189 -18.57 -7.67 27.19
CA ASP A 189 -19.77 -8.48 27.21
C ASP A 189 -20.48 -8.29 28.56
N TYR A 190 -21.44 -7.37 28.63
CA TYR A 190 -22.31 -7.23 29.80
C TYR A 190 -23.46 -8.23 29.71
N VAL A 191 -23.58 -9.11 30.69
CA VAL A 191 -24.71 -10.04 30.83
C VAL A 191 -25.75 -9.47 31.78
N PHE A 192 -27.02 -9.60 31.38
CA PHE A 192 -28.13 -9.27 32.26
C PHE A 192 -28.19 -10.20 33.46
N VAL A 193 -28.31 -9.61 34.65
CA VAL A 193 -28.37 -10.35 35.91
C VAL A 193 -29.74 -10.26 36.54
N ASP A 194 -30.27 -9.05 36.74
CA ASP A 194 -31.56 -8.87 37.41
C ASP A 194 -32.19 -7.50 37.14
N VAL A 195 -33.43 -7.28 37.59
CA VAL A 195 -34.07 -5.95 37.69
C VAL A 195 -34.00 -5.45 39.14
N THR A 196 -33.41 -4.28 39.32
CA THR A 196 -33.41 -3.58 40.60
C THR A 196 -34.60 -2.63 40.69
N TRP A 197 -35.20 -2.56 41.88
CA TRP A 197 -36.37 -1.73 42.18
C TRP A 197 -36.01 -0.72 43.27
N PRO A 198 -35.58 0.50 42.90
CA PRO A 198 -35.31 1.57 43.86
C PRO A 198 -36.59 2.02 44.59
N PRO A 199 -36.48 2.85 45.65
CA PRO A 199 -37.62 3.29 46.45
C PRO A 199 -38.70 4.06 45.67
N ASP A 200 -38.34 4.70 44.55
CA ASP A 200 -39.29 5.36 43.65
C ASP A 200 -40.00 4.40 42.68
N ASN A 201 -39.70 3.10 42.79
CA ASN A 201 -40.18 1.99 41.97
C ASN A 201 -39.90 2.14 40.47
N LYS A 202 -38.91 2.95 40.08
CA LYS A 202 -38.46 3.03 38.68
C LYS A 202 -37.44 1.92 38.40
N PRO A 203 -37.81 0.85 37.67
CA PRO A 203 -36.97 -0.32 37.53
C PRO A 203 -35.72 0.00 36.72
N ASN A 204 -34.60 -0.62 37.11
CA ASN A 204 -33.37 -0.60 36.34
C ASN A 204 -32.87 -2.02 36.09
N ALA A 205 -32.36 -2.31 34.89
CA ALA A 205 -31.61 -3.52 34.62
C ALA A 205 -30.22 -3.46 35.26
N LEU A 206 -29.89 -4.48 36.05
CA LEU A 206 -28.56 -4.75 36.55
C LEU A 206 -27.83 -5.64 35.54
N LEU A 207 -26.79 -5.09 34.91
CA LEU A 207 -25.91 -5.84 34.03
C LEU A 207 -24.57 -6.05 34.73
N GLN A 208 -23.99 -7.23 34.63
CA GLN A 208 -22.64 -7.53 35.15
C GLN A 208 -21.72 -7.88 34.00
N CYS A 209 -20.44 -7.56 34.14
CA CYS A 209 -19.45 -8.01 33.18
C CYS A 209 -19.43 -9.56 33.14
N SER A 210 -19.40 -10.14 31.94
CA SER A 210 -19.37 -11.59 31.71
C SER A 210 -18.02 -12.22 32.05
N HIS A 211 -16.95 -11.41 32.12
CA HIS A 211 -15.62 -11.86 32.52
C HIS A 211 -15.64 -12.19 34.02
N LYS A 212 -15.79 -13.48 34.31
CA LYS A 212 -16.03 -13.96 35.67
C LYS A 212 -14.77 -14.29 36.45
N ASP A 213 -13.62 -14.46 35.81
CA ASP A 213 -12.25 -14.50 36.37
C ASP A 213 -11.24 -14.80 35.22
N GLU A 214 -9.96 -14.45 35.39
CA GLU A 214 -8.77 -15.11 34.80
C GLU A 214 -7.95 -14.46 33.65
N TYR A 215 -8.04 -13.16 33.38
CA TYR A 215 -6.88 -12.44 32.83
C TYR A 215 -6.60 -11.23 33.72
N GLU A 216 -5.36 -11.13 34.19
CA GLU A 216 -4.89 -10.23 35.24
C GLU A 216 -5.57 -8.85 35.21
N HIS A 217 -6.58 -8.69 36.07
CA HIS A 217 -6.94 -7.38 36.59
C HIS A 217 -5.84 -7.01 37.59
N ASP A 218 -4.69 -6.59 37.06
CA ASP A 218 -3.59 -6.10 37.89
C ASP A 218 -4.09 -4.90 38.70
N ASN A 219 -3.90 -5.01 40.01
CA ASN A 219 -4.39 -4.08 40.98
C ASN A 219 -3.49 -2.85 40.97
N ASP A 220 -3.96 -1.70 40.49
CA ASP A 220 -3.79 -0.39 41.12
C ASP A 220 -4.11 0.74 40.12
N VAL A 221 -5.38 1.16 40.07
CA VAL A 221 -5.65 2.58 39.93
C VAL A 221 -6.28 3.01 41.24
N GLN A 222 -5.46 3.62 42.11
CA GLN A 222 -5.92 4.16 43.39
C GLN A 222 -7.12 5.10 43.17
N GLY A 223 -8.31 4.63 43.55
CA GLY A 223 -9.48 5.48 43.75
C GLY A 223 -10.65 5.32 42.78
N GLN A 224 -10.65 4.33 41.88
CA GLN A 224 -11.87 4.00 41.11
C GLN A 224 -12.40 2.62 41.50
N GLU A 225 -13.57 2.61 42.13
CA GLU A 225 -14.31 1.37 42.36
C GLU A 225 -14.77 0.82 41.01
N TRP A 226 -14.14 -0.28 40.59
CA TRP A 226 -14.51 -1.04 39.42
C TRP A 226 -16.00 -1.42 39.51
N LEU A 227 -16.83 -0.82 38.67
CA LEU A 227 -18.25 -1.16 38.61
C LEU A 227 -18.40 -2.53 37.94
N LYS A 228 -18.26 -3.59 38.75
CA LYS A 228 -18.59 -4.99 38.42
C LYS A 228 -20.01 -5.13 37.83
N SER A 229 -20.84 -4.13 38.05
CA SER A 229 -22.19 -4.02 37.52
C SER A 229 -22.55 -2.61 37.09
N ILE A 230 -23.27 -2.48 35.98
CA ILE A 230 -23.93 -1.24 35.56
C ILE A 230 -25.45 -1.36 35.74
N VAL A 231 -26.09 -0.21 35.96
CA VAL A 231 -27.54 -0.11 36.21
C VAL A 231 -28.15 0.81 35.15
N LEU A 232 -29.04 0.29 34.32
CA LEU A 232 -29.67 1.04 33.23
C LEU A 232 -31.19 1.17 33.45
N PRO A 233 -31.79 2.35 33.24
CA PRO A 233 -33.23 2.51 33.34
C PRO A 233 -33.95 1.70 32.25
N ILE A 234 -35.06 1.04 32.61
CA ILE A 234 -35.84 0.23 31.68
C ILE A 234 -37.32 0.63 31.69
N ALA A 235 -38.03 0.30 30.60
CA ALA A 235 -39.41 0.71 30.42
C ALA A 235 -40.31 0.13 31.52
N GLU A 236 -41.13 1.01 32.12
CA GLU A 236 -42.07 0.66 33.17
C GLU A 236 -43.53 0.82 32.73
N THR A 237 -44.40 -0.02 33.28
CA THR A 237 -45.85 0.19 33.21
C THR A 237 -46.47 -0.08 34.58
N ASN A 238 -47.44 0.76 34.97
CA ASN A 238 -48.10 0.69 36.26
C ASN A 238 -49.56 0.29 36.07
N VAL A 239 -49.98 -0.78 36.73
CA VAL A 239 -51.37 -1.24 36.78
C VAL A 239 -51.92 -0.97 38.17
N VAL A 240 -52.92 -0.09 38.27
CA VAL A 240 -53.52 0.31 39.55
C VAL A 240 -54.99 -0.06 39.58
N VAL A 241 -55.35 -0.92 40.53
CA VAL A 241 -56.73 -1.21 40.94
C VAL A 241 -56.96 -0.48 42.27
N PRO A 242 -57.81 0.56 42.31
CA PRO A 242 -58.04 1.30 43.55
C PRO A 242 -58.77 0.44 44.59
N ALA A 243 -58.48 0.68 45.87
CA ALA A 243 -59.23 0.07 46.96
C ALA A 243 -60.65 0.63 47.01
N THR A 244 -61.61 -0.21 47.40
CA THR A 244 -62.99 0.19 47.64
C THR A 244 -63.32 0.09 49.13
N CYS A 245 -64.58 0.38 49.45
CA CYS A 245 -65.13 0.25 50.79
C CYS A 245 -65.01 -1.16 51.36
N THR A 246 -65.11 -2.18 50.50
CA THR A 246 -65.25 -3.59 50.90
C THR A 246 -64.13 -4.48 50.36
N GLU A 247 -63.36 -4.00 49.38
CA GLU A 247 -62.30 -4.75 48.72
C GLU A 247 -60.99 -3.96 48.72
N GLY A 248 -59.88 -4.63 49.02
CA GLY A 248 -58.56 -4.02 48.90
C GLY A 248 -58.20 -3.74 47.44
N GLY A 249 -57.41 -2.69 47.22
CA GLY A 249 -56.83 -2.37 45.92
C GLY A 249 -55.47 -3.02 45.70
N LYS A 250 -54.90 -2.87 44.51
CA LYS A 250 -53.58 -3.40 44.12
C LYS A 250 -52.85 -2.41 43.22
N SER A 251 -51.54 -2.29 43.39
CA SER A 251 -50.64 -1.61 42.45
C SER A 251 -49.55 -2.57 41.99
N GLU A 252 -49.42 -2.79 40.69
CA GLU A 252 -48.37 -3.60 40.08
C GLU A 252 -47.47 -2.73 39.22
N TYR A 253 -46.17 -2.75 39.50
CA TYR A 253 -45.13 -2.14 38.69
C TYR A 253 -44.48 -3.21 37.83
N VAL A 254 -44.44 -3.01 36.51
CA VAL A 254 -43.96 -4.00 35.54
C VAL A 254 -42.79 -3.43 34.75
N ALA A 255 -41.71 -4.19 34.67
CA ALA A 255 -40.53 -3.90 33.86
C ALA A 255 -40.36 -4.94 32.74
N ILE A 256 -39.94 -4.49 31.56
CA ILE A 256 -39.65 -5.36 30.42
C ILE A 256 -38.19 -5.18 30.01
N TYR A 257 -37.42 -6.26 29.99
CA TYR A 257 -36.04 -6.26 29.51
C TYR A 257 -35.76 -7.54 28.72
N GLY A 258 -35.16 -7.41 27.53
CA GLY A 258 -34.82 -8.56 26.67
C GLY A 258 -36.02 -9.45 26.32
N GLY A 259 -37.23 -8.90 26.29
CA GLY A 259 -38.48 -9.65 26.04
C GLY A 259 -39.07 -10.36 27.27
N ASN A 260 -38.39 -10.33 28.43
CA ASN A 260 -38.87 -10.91 29.68
C ASN A 260 -39.63 -9.87 30.52
N ARG A 261 -40.66 -10.32 31.25
CA ARG A 261 -41.49 -9.50 32.14
C ARG A 261 -41.11 -9.71 33.60
N TYR A 262 -40.82 -8.62 34.31
CA TYR A 262 -40.54 -8.58 35.75
C TYR A 262 -41.59 -7.71 36.43
N SER A 263 -42.06 -8.06 37.62
CA SER A 263 -43.12 -7.28 38.29
C SER A 263 -43.01 -7.26 39.80
N LYS A 264 -43.41 -6.13 40.41
CA LYS A 264 -43.49 -5.92 41.86
C LYS A 264 -44.91 -5.46 42.23
N VAL A 265 -45.57 -6.18 43.14
CA VAL A 265 -46.98 -5.95 43.51
C VAL A 265 -47.07 -5.42 44.94
N PHE A 266 -47.99 -4.45 45.14
CA PHE A 266 -48.35 -3.90 46.43
C PHE A 266 -49.86 -4.00 46.63
N ASP A 267 -50.29 -4.65 47.72
CA ASP A 267 -51.69 -4.69 48.12
C ASP A 267 -52.03 -3.48 49.00
N THR A 268 -53.15 -2.82 48.70
CA THR A 268 -53.71 -1.75 49.52
C THR A 268 -54.94 -2.29 50.25
N PRO A 269 -55.04 -2.18 51.59
CA PRO A 269 -56.23 -2.60 52.33
C PRO A 269 -57.49 -1.90 51.84
N ALA A 270 -58.66 -2.50 52.09
CA ALA A 270 -59.94 -1.85 51.86
C ALA A 270 -60.03 -0.56 52.70
N LEU A 271 -60.76 0.44 52.20
CA LEU A 271 -60.81 1.77 52.82
C LEU A 271 -61.57 1.79 54.16
N ASP A 272 -62.37 0.76 54.43
CA ASP A 272 -63.24 0.58 55.60
C ASP A 272 -64.24 1.73 55.82
N HIS A 273 -65.46 1.38 56.21
CA HIS A 273 -66.52 2.35 56.46
C HIS A 273 -67.20 2.00 57.77
N ASP A 274 -67.12 2.90 58.74
CA ASP A 274 -67.88 2.80 59.97
C ASP A 274 -69.33 3.22 59.67
N TYR A 275 -70.13 2.28 59.14
CA TYR A 275 -71.54 2.51 58.86
C TYR A 275 -72.29 2.72 60.18
N GLN A 276 -72.45 3.97 60.60
CA GLN A 276 -73.43 4.31 61.63
C GLN A 276 -74.82 4.38 61.00
N TYR A 277 -75.67 3.42 61.38
CA TYR A 277 -77.08 3.40 61.01
C TYR A 277 -77.78 4.66 61.55
N ALA A 278 -78.01 5.66 60.69
CA ALA A 278 -78.90 6.76 61.01
C ALA A 278 -80.35 6.24 60.86
N GLY A 279 -80.98 5.92 61.99
CA GLY A 279 -82.37 5.47 62.01
C GLY A 279 -83.30 6.49 61.35
N PHE A 280 -84.28 6.00 60.59
CA PHE A 280 -85.30 6.84 59.97
C PHE A 280 -86.26 7.40 61.04
N GLU A 281 -86.42 8.72 61.10
CA GLU A 281 -87.56 9.36 61.78
C GLU A 281 -88.74 9.39 60.82
N TRP A 282 -89.86 8.77 61.22
CA TRP A 282 -91.13 8.90 60.51
C TRP A 282 -91.77 10.24 60.90
N ALA A 283 -92.18 11.04 59.92
CA ALA A 283 -93.10 12.14 60.15
C ALA A 283 -94.52 11.58 60.29
N ASP A 284 -95.16 11.82 61.43
CA ASP A 284 -96.55 11.47 61.69
C ASP A 284 -97.48 12.32 60.81
N ASP A 285 -98.01 11.73 59.75
CA ASP A 285 -99.12 12.29 58.99
C ASP A 285 -100.38 11.40 59.11
N ASN A 286 -101.35 11.94 59.87
CA ASN A 286 -102.82 11.76 59.82
C ASN A 286 -103.50 10.64 60.64
N LEU A 287 -104.15 11.05 61.74
CA LEU A 287 -105.62 11.07 61.87
C LEU A 287 -106.09 12.33 62.61
#